data_AF-A0AA39KVK4-F1
#
_entry.id   AF-A0AA39KVK4-F1
#
_cell.length_a   1.000
_cell.length_b   1.000
_cell.length_c   1.000
_cell.angle_alpha   90.00
_cell.angle_beta   90.00
_cell.angle_gamma   90.00
#
_symmetry.space_group_name_H-M   'P 1'
#
loop_
_entity.id
_entity.type
_entity.pdbx_description
1 polymer ?
#
loop_
_entity_poly.entity_id
_entity_poly.type
_entity_poly.pdbx_seq_one_letter_code
_entity_poly.pdbx_strand_id
1 'polypeptide(L)'
;MVVTYDTVIPPDEELTVPEVDLSWPVLHAAAFYMGKYCENHNNEFMLCRQEENDARKCINEGKLVTSCAMEFFKKLKKNCRQEFDQYYNCVYRSSNNMSFQPCRNTQSVLDKCVLDKIGIERPAYGYFSEVKVHDSKRPKPVEVLPEYKPVDSLPPDAPLPKARFDSRFVWES
;
A
#
# COMPACT_ATOMS: atom_id res chain seq x y z
N MET A 1 11.75 8.78 -19.31
CA MET A 1 10.34 9.12 -18.99
C MET A 1 9.99 10.29 -19.90
N VAL A 2 8.99 10.13 -20.77
CA VAL A 2 8.57 11.18 -21.72
C VAL A 2 7.14 11.55 -21.37
N VAL A 3 6.88 12.83 -21.15
CA VAL A 3 5.57 13.33 -20.73
C VAL A 3 5.10 14.41 -21.71
N THR A 4 3.80 14.49 -21.97
CA THR A 4 3.21 15.50 -22.87
C THR A 4 3.09 16.86 -22.17
N TYR A 5 3.01 17.93 -22.97
CA TYR A 5 2.87 19.31 -22.47
C TYR A 5 1.64 19.49 -21.56
N ASP A 6 0.58 18.75 -21.80
CA ASP A 6 -0.68 18.84 -21.05
C ASP A 6 -0.62 18.22 -19.65
N THR A 7 0.48 17.54 -19.31
CA THR A 7 0.62 16.95 -17.97
C THR A 7 1.10 17.97 -16.94
N VAL A 8 0.22 18.28 -15.97
CA VAL A 8 0.54 19.20 -14.88
C VAL A 8 1.32 18.50 -13.77
N ILE A 9 2.64 18.70 -13.72
CA ILE A 9 3.51 18.20 -12.65
C ILE A 9 3.51 19.21 -11.49
N PRO A 10 3.33 18.77 -10.24
CA PRO A 10 3.40 19.67 -9.09
C PRO A 10 4.80 20.31 -8.96
N PRO A 11 4.90 21.52 -8.38
CA PRO A 11 6.18 22.18 -8.18
C PRO A 11 7.02 21.47 -7.11
N ASP A 12 8.35 21.63 -7.18
CA ASP A 12 9.29 20.99 -6.24
C ASP A 12 9.07 21.41 -4.78
N GLU A 13 8.58 22.63 -4.56
CA GLU A 13 8.23 23.16 -3.24
C GLU A 13 7.16 22.30 -2.54
N GLU A 14 6.20 21.76 -3.30
CA GLU A 14 5.16 20.89 -2.75
C GLU A 14 5.73 19.51 -2.39
N LEU A 15 6.77 19.06 -3.09
CA LEU A 15 7.40 17.76 -2.89
C LEU A 15 8.44 17.77 -1.77
N THR A 16 8.93 18.94 -1.38
CA THR A 16 9.97 19.07 -0.36
C THR A 16 9.39 18.86 1.04
N VAL A 17 9.62 17.69 1.62
CA VAL A 17 9.11 17.25 2.92
C VAL A 17 10.30 16.72 3.74
N PRO A 18 10.31 16.85 5.08
CA PRO A 18 11.34 16.22 5.89
C PRO A 18 11.34 14.69 5.69
N GLU A 19 12.45 14.17 5.21
CA GLU A 19 12.63 12.74 4.93
C GLU A 19 12.94 11.93 6.18
N VAL A 20 12.67 10.62 6.11
CA VAL A 20 13.02 9.66 7.15
C VAL A 20 14.44 9.15 6.88
N ASP A 21 15.43 9.90 7.37
CA ASP A 21 16.86 9.60 7.18
C ASP A 21 17.35 8.45 8.07
N LEU A 22 16.83 7.24 7.83
CA LEU A 22 17.20 6.02 8.56
C LEU A 22 17.66 4.92 7.61
N SER A 23 18.60 4.10 8.07
CA SER A 23 19.07 2.96 7.29
C SER A 23 18.03 1.84 7.24
N TRP A 24 18.09 1.04 6.19
CA TRP A 24 17.17 -0.10 5.99
C TRP A 24 17.04 -1.03 7.20
N PRO A 25 18.11 -1.43 7.93
CA PRO A 25 17.98 -2.34 9.07
C PRO A 25 17.14 -1.77 10.21
N VAL A 26 17.19 -0.45 10.39
CA VAL A 26 16.39 0.28 11.38
C VAL A 26 14.91 0.24 11.00
N LEU A 27 14.59 0.56 9.74
CA LEU A 27 13.22 0.49 9.23
C LEU A 27 12.67 -0.94 9.29
N HIS A 28 13.48 -1.93 8.92
CA HIS A 28 13.11 -3.34 8.93
C HIS A 28 12.82 -3.84 10.36
N ALA A 29 13.67 -3.48 11.33
CA ALA A 29 13.46 -3.82 12.74
C ALA A 29 12.20 -3.15 13.32
N ALA A 30 11.92 -1.90 12.94
CA ALA A 30 10.77 -1.13 13.43
C ALA A 30 9.44 -1.44 12.72
N ALA A 31 9.45 -2.18 11.61
CA ALA A 31 8.33 -2.32 10.68
C ALA A 31 7.00 -2.71 11.36
N PHE A 32 7.02 -3.68 12.27
CA PHE A 32 5.80 -4.15 12.95
C PHE A 32 5.16 -3.07 13.84
N TYR A 33 5.97 -2.33 14.59
CA TYR A 33 5.48 -1.30 15.52
C TYR A 33 5.06 -0.04 14.75
N MET A 34 5.86 0.38 13.78
CA MET A 34 5.54 1.52 12.91
C MET A 34 4.27 1.25 12.10
N GLY A 35 4.16 0.04 11.54
CA GLY A 35 2.97 -0.37 10.80
C GLY A 35 1.70 -0.33 11.66
N LYS A 36 1.79 -0.74 12.93
CA LYS A 36 0.65 -0.68 13.85
C LYS A 36 0.32 0.74 14.31
N TYR A 37 1.34 1.55 14.58
CA TYR A 37 1.16 2.93 15.02
C TYR A 37 0.61 3.85 13.91
N CYS A 38 1.14 3.73 12.69
CA CYS A 38 0.75 4.54 11.53
C CYS A 38 -0.30 3.86 10.63
N GLU A 39 -1.00 2.84 11.12
CA GLU A 39 -1.92 2.01 10.34
C GLU A 39 -2.98 2.85 9.60
N ASN A 40 -3.60 3.81 10.30
CA ASN A 40 -4.65 4.65 9.71
C ASN A 40 -4.13 5.52 8.54
N HIS A 41 -2.97 6.16 8.70
CA HIS A 41 -2.39 7.01 7.66
C HIS A 41 -1.89 6.18 6.46
N ASN A 42 -1.29 5.03 6.73
CA ASN A 42 -0.82 4.12 5.68
C ASN A 42 -1.99 3.56 4.86
N ASN A 43 -3.07 3.16 5.52
CA ASN A 43 -4.25 2.62 4.86
C ASN A 43 -4.93 3.68 3.98
N GLU A 44 -5.04 4.93 4.45
CA GLU A 44 -5.59 6.02 3.63
C GLU A 44 -4.74 6.30 2.39
N PHE A 45 -3.42 6.34 2.54
CA PHE A 45 -2.51 6.54 1.41
C PHE A 45 -2.60 5.39 0.39
N MET A 46 -2.63 4.14 0.86
CA MET A 46 -2.74 2.98 -0.02
C MET A 46 -4.09 2.91 -0.72
N LEU A 47 -5.18 3.27 -0.02
CA LEU A 47 -6.53 3.38 -0.60
C LEU A 47 -6.58 4.48 -1.67
N CYS A 48 -6.06 5.68 -1.37
CA CYS A 48 -5.95 6.78 -2.34
C CYS A 48 -5.20 6.34 -3.60
N ARG A 49 -4.05 5.70 -3.42
CA ARG A 49 -3.22 5.23 -4.53
C ARG A 49 -3.93 4.18 -5.38
N GLN A 50 -4.67 3.27 -4.75
CA GLN A 50 -5.39 2.20 -5.44
C GLN A 50 -6.62 2.72 -6.22
N GLU A 51 -7.33 3.70 -5.67
CA GLU A 51 -8.52 4.28 -6.31
C GLU A 51 -8.18 5.28 -7.41
N GLU A 52 -7.29 6.23 -7.14
CA GLU A 52 -6.97 7.33 -8.08
C GLU A 52 -6.04 6.89 -9.20
N ASN A 53 -5.17 5.90 -8.95
CA ASN A 53 -4.07 5.49 -9.84
C ASN A 53 -3.11 6.62 -10.27
N ASP A 54 -3.24 7.81 -9.68
CA ASP A 54 -2.44 9.01 -9.92
C ASP A 54 -1.66 9.39 -8.66
N ALA A 55 -0.32 9.36 -8.72
CA ALA A 55 0.52 9.70 -7.57
C ALA A 55 0.37 11.17 -7.10
N ARG A 56 -0.01 12.08 -8.00
CA ARG A 56 -0.09 13.53 -7.72
C ARG A 56 -1.22 13.88 -6.74
N LYS A 57 -2.33 13.16 -6.80
CA LYS A 57 -3.49 13.42 -5.95
C LYS A 57 -3.27 12.98 -4.50
N CYS A 58 -2.39 11.98 -4.30
CA CYS A 58 -2.13 11.37 -2.99
C CYS A 58 -0.89 11.93 -2.26
N ILE A 59 -0.37 13.09 -2.68
CA ILE A 59 0.85 13.69 -2.10
C ILE A 59 0.62 14.10 -0.65
N ASN A 60 -0.56 14.62 -0.32
CA ASN A 60 -0.87 15.09 1.03
C ASN A 60 -0.96 13.93 2.04
N GLU A 61 -1.55 12.82 1.63
CA GLU A 61 -1.61 11.57 2.39
C GLU A 61 -0.20 11.00 2.58
N GLY A 62 0.65 11.07 1.55
CA GLY A 62 2.06 10.70 1.63
C GLY A 62 2.83 11.52 2.66
N LYS A 63 2.61 12.83 2.73
CA LYS A 63 3.17 13.73 3.75
C LYS A 63 2.72 13.32 5.16
N LEU A 64 1.46 12.91 5.32
CA LEU A 64 0.95 12.44 6.60
C LEU A 64 1.64 11.14 7.04
N VAL A 65 1.85 10.21 6.11
CA VAL A 65 2.60 8.96 6.38
C VAL A 65 4.03 9.25 6.84
N THR A 66 4.77 10.12 6.14
CA THR A 66 6.15 10.47 6.53
C THR A 66 6.18 11.21 7.88
N SER A 67 5.24 12.11 8.13
CA SER A 67 5.12 12.80 9.42
C SER A 67 4.86 11.83 10.57
N CYS A 68 3.96 10.86 10.39
CA CYS A 68 3.66 9.83 11.39
C CYS A 68 4.89 8.95 11.68
N ALA A 69 5.62 8.55 10.63
CA ALA A 69 6.87 7.80 10.77
C ALA A 69 7.89 8.58 11.62
N MET A 70 8.08 9.86 11.34
CA MET A 70 9.00 10.73 12.08
C MET A 70 8.59 10.89 13.55
N GLU A 71 7.30 11.04 13.83
CA GLU A 71 6.78 11.08 15.19
C GLU A 71 7.02 9.77 15.93
N PHE A 72 6.78 8.63 15.28
CA PHE A 72 7.02 7.31 15.83
C PHE A 72 8.50 7.13 16.22
N PHE A 73 9.43 7.43 15.31
CA PHE A 73 10.86 7.30 15.60
C PHE A 73 11.33 8.29 16.69
N LYS A 74 10.76 9.49 16.76
CA LYS A 74 11.01 10.42 17.87
C LYS A 74 10.55 9.84 19.21
N LYS A 75 9.39 9.19 19.27
CA LYS A 75 8.87 8.53 20.49
C LYS A 75 9.73 7.32 20.86
N LEU A 76 10.05 6.46 19.90
CA LEU A 76 10.89 5.28 20.09
C LEU A 76 12.28 5.66 20.63
N LYS A 77 12.91 6.70 20.06
CA LYS A 77 14.21 7.22 20.49
C LYS A 77 14.18 7.81 21.90
N LYS A 78 13.07 8.41 22.33
CA LYS A 78 12.92 8.96 23.69
C LYS A 78 12.75 7.86 24.74
N ASN A 79 12.03 6.79 24.40
CA ASN A 79 11.57 5.82 25.38
C ASN A 79 12.41 4.52 25.41
N CYS A 80 12.75 3.94 24.26
CA CYS A 80 13.28 2.58 24.12
C CYS A 80 14.54 2.50 23.23
N ARG A 81 15.38 3.54 23.25
CA ARG A 81 16.54 3.64 22.35
C ARG A 81 17.54 2.50 22.56
N GLN A 82 17.87 2.17 23.81
CA GLN A 82 18.95 1.21 24.08
C GLN A 82 18.56 -0.21 23.66
N GLU A 83 17.32 -0.60 23.96
CA GLU A 83 16.74 -1.89 23.62
C GLU A 83 16.58 -2.02 22.10
N PHE A 84 16.13 -0.95 21.44
CA PHE A 84 16.02 -0.89 19.99
C PHE A 84 17.39 -0.98 19.32
N ASP A 85 18.39 -0.28 19.86
CA ASP A 85 19.76 -0.30 19.34
C ASP A 85 20.35 -1.71 19.37
N GLN A 86 20.12 -2.46 20.45
CA GLN A 86 20.54 -3.86 20.54
C GLN A 86 19.79 -4.76 19.53
N TYR A 87 18.50 -4.55 19.35
CA TYR A 87 17.69 -5.35 18.46
C TYR A 87 18.06 -5.15 16.99
N TYR A 88 18.10 -3.90 16.50
CA TYR A 88 18.42 -3.66 15.08
C TYR A 88 19.85 -4.10 14.76
N ASN A 89 20.80 -3.90 15.68
CA ASN A 89 22.19 -4.35 15.49
C ASN A 89 22.28 -5.88 15.40
N CYS A 90 21.48 -6.60 16.19
CA CYS A 90 21.37 -8.04 16.06
C CYS A 90 20.85 -8.42 14.66
N VAL A 91 19.71 -7.88 14.25
CA VAL A 91 19.09 -8.19 12.94
C VAL A 91 20.04 -7.88 11.77
N TYR A 92 20.79 -6.79 11.88
CA TYR A 92 21.78 -6.39 10.88
C TYR A 92 22.98 -7.33 10.81
N ARG A 93 23.51 -7.79 11.97
CA ARG A 93 24.75 -8.58 12.02
C ARG A 93 24.52 -10.09 11.96
N SER A 94 23.35 -10.59 12.34
CA SER A 94 23.13 -12.01 12.58
C SER A 94 23.03 -12.85 11.31
N SER A 95 22.61 -12.25 10.20
CA SER A 95 22.39 -12.97 8.94
C SER A 95 22.49 -12.05 7.76
N ASN A 96 23.00 -12.56 6.63
CA ASN A 96 23.12 -11.81 5.39
C ASN A 96 21.75 -11.35 4.83
N ASN A 97 20.68 -12.05 5.21
CA ASN A 97 19.32 -11.81 4.72
C ASN A 97 18.48 -11.03 5.75
N MET A 98 19.09 -10.55 6.84
CA MET A 98 18.43 -9.83 7.94
C MET A 98 17.19 -10.55 8.52
N SER A 99 17.31 -11.86 8.72
CA SER A 99 16.28 -12.68 9.34
C SER A 99 16.04 -12.29 10.80
N PHE A 100 14.76 -12.31 11.21
CA PHE A 100 14.35 -12.04 12.60
C PHE A 100 14.56 -13.24 13.54
N GLN A 101 14.69 -14.45 13.01
CA GLN A 101 14.78 -15.69 13.80
C GLN A 101 15.93 -15.73 14.82
N PRO A 102 17.17 -15.31 14.50
CA PRO A 102 18.27 -15.33 15.47
C PRO A 102 18.12 -14.28 16.60
N CYS A 103 17.27 -13.26 16.43
CA CYS A 103 17.18 -12.10 17.33
C CYS A 103 15.92 -12.08 18.19
N ARG A 104 15.32 -13.25 18.49
CA ARG A 104 14.10 -13.32 19.32
C ARG A 104 14.32 -12.88 20.77
N ASN A 105 15.52 -13.07 21.31
CA ASN A 105 15.84 -12.66 22.68
C ASN A 105 15.83 -11.12 22.81
N THR A 106 16.57 -10.43 21.93
CA THR A 106 16.58 -8.95 21.88
C THR A 106 15.23 -8.39 21.49
N GLN A 107 14.49 -9.07 20.61
CA GLN A 107 13.11 -8.72 20.29
C GLN A 107 12.20 -8.72 21.53
N SER A 108 12.27 -9.76 22.37
CA SER A 108 11.42 -9.85 23.57
C SER A 108 11.66 -8.71 24.56
N VAL A 109 12.90 -8.19 24.61
CA VAL A 109 13.25 -7.03 25.45
C VAL A 109 12.67 -5.75 24.88
N LEU A 110 12.76 -5.58 23.55
CA LEU A 110 12.16 -4.45 22.86
C LEU A 110 10.63 -4.45 22.96
N ASP A 111 10.00 -5.60 22.72
CA ASP A 111 8.54 -5.78 22.81
C ASP A 111 8.01 -5.34 24.17
N LYS A 112 8.68 -5.72 25.26
CA LYS A 112 8.34 -5.27 26.63
C LYS A 112 8.46 -3.76 26.78
N CYS A 113 9.56 -3.16 26.35
CA CYS A 113 9.74 -1.71 26.47
C CYS A 113 8.68 -0.92 25.69
N VAL A 114 8.37 -1.37 24.47
CA VAL A 114 7.38 -0.71 23.60
C VAL A 114 5.97 -0.85 24.19
N LEU A 115 5.64 -2.01 24.74
CA LEU A 115 4.38 -2.22 25.45
C LEU A 115 4.26 -1.29 26.66
N ASP A 116 5.26 -1.28 27.54
CA ASP A 116 5.21 -0.55 28.81
C ASP A 116 5.23 0.97 28.64
N LYS A 117 6.02 1.49 27.68
CA LYS A 117 6.25 2.95 27.54
C LYS A 117 5.45 3.60 26.42
N ILE A 118 5.13 2.86 25.35
CA ILE A 118 4.45 3.40 24.17
C ILE A 118 3.02 2.85 24.06
N GLY A 119 2.71 1.74 24.73
CA GLY A 119 1.37 1.14 24.73
C GLY A 119 1.04 0.44 23.42
N ILE A 120 2.05 0.00 22.65
CA ILE A 120 1.84 -0.70 21.38
C ILE A 120 2.19 -2.16 21.57
N GLU A 121 1.19 -3.02 21.41
CA GLU A 121 1.42 -4.46 21.30
C GLU A 121 1.87 -4.83 19.90
N ARG A 122 2.83 -5.74 19.81
CA ARG A 122 3.26 -6.28 18.53
C ARG A 122 2.13 -7.14 17.95
N PRO A 123 1.67 -6.86 16.72
CA PRO A 123 0.58 -7.63 16.12
C PRO A 123 0.94 -9.11 15.93
N ALA A 124 -0.08 -9.96 15.98
CA ALA A 124 0.04 -11.38 15.71
C ALA A 124 0.50 -11.65 14.27
N TYR A 125 0.99 -12.87 14.03
CA TYR A 125 1.31 -13.33 12.69
C TYR A 125 0.06 -13.28 11.79
N GLY A 126 0.19 -12.74 10.58
CA GLY A 126 -0.90 -12.61 9.62
C GLY A 126 -1.71 -11.31 9.73
N TYR A 127 -1.57 -10.53 10.82
CA TYR A 127 -2.34 -9.29 11.01
C TYR A 127 -2.27 -8.31 9.83
N PHE A 128 -1.07 -8.12 9.26
CA PHE A 128 -0.85 -7.22 8.13
C PHE A 128 -1.25 -7.82 6.78
N SER A 129 -1.55 -9.11 6.72
CA SER A 129 -2.01 -9.80 5.51
C SER A 129 -3.54 -9.84 5.42
N GLU A 130 -4.23 -9.50 6.51
CA GLU A 130 -5.68 -9.37 6.52
C GLU A 130 -6.12 -8.12 5.75
N VAL A 131 -7.24 -8.24 5.04
CA VAL A 131 -7.89 -7.10 4.40
C VAL A 131 -8.39 -6.16 5.50
N LYS A 132 -7.94 -4.91 5.48
CA LYS A 132 -8.40 -3.86 6.39
C LYS A 132 -9.44 -3.02 5.67
N VAL A 133 -10.62 -2.88 6.27
CA VAL A 133 -11.65 -1.93 5.83
C VAL A 133 -11.28 -0.57 6.41
N HIS A 134 -11.14 0.44 5.54
CA HIS A 134 -10.77 1.79 5.94
C HIS A 134 -11.85 2.79 5.49
N ASP A 135 -12.35 3.57 6.44
CA ASP A 135 -13.37 4.59 6.18
C ASP A 135 -12.69 5.90 5.77
N SER A 136 -12.61 6.14 4.46
CA SER A 136 -12.08 7.39 3.91
C SER A 136 -13.16 8.47 3.86
N LYS A 137 -12.76 9.72 4.04
CA LYS A 137 -13.65 10.90 3.89
C LYS A 137 -13.72 11.39 2.44
N ARG A 138 -12.77 10.96 1.61
CA ARG A 138 -12.66 11.36 0.20
C ARG A 138 -13.75 10.66 -0.62
N PRO A 139 -14.40 11.34 -1.58
CA PRO A 139 -15.31 10.68 -2.49
C PRO A 139 -14.56 9.68 -3.39
N LYS A 140 -15.18 8.53 -3.65
CA LYS A 140 -14.61 7.55 -4.58
C LYS A 140 -14.53 8.15 -6.00
N PRO A 141 -13.42 7.97 -6.73
CA PRO A 141 -13.32 8.38 -8.12
C PRO A 141 -14.41 7.75 -8.97
N VAL A 142 -15.03 8.55 -9.84
CA VAL A 142 -16.02 8.04 -10.79
C VAL A 142 -15.28 7.34 -11.92
N GLU A 143 -15.47 6.03 -12.02
CA GLU A 143 -14.97 5.25 -13.16
C GLU A 143 -15.76 5.64 -14.41
N VAL A 144 -15.13 6.40 -15.31
CA VAL A 144 -15.72 6.69 -16.62
C VAL A 144 -15.42 5.51 -17.54
N LEU A 145 -16.29 4.50 -17.50
CA LEU A 145 -16.24 3.41 -18.46
C LEU A 145 -16.64 3.94 -19.84
N PRO A 146 -15.91 3.60 -20.92
CA PRO A 146 -16.34 3.95 -22.27
C PRO A 146 -17.69 3.28 -22.53
N GLU A 147 -18.72 4.09 -22.74
CA GLU A 147 -20.03 3.59 -23.12
C GLU A 147 -19.99 3.20 -24.60
N TYR A 148 -19.95 1.89 -24.85
CA TYR A 148 -20.08 1.37 -26.20
C TYR A 148 -21.56 1.24 -26.54
N LYS A 149 -21.99 1.88 -27.62
CA LYS A 149 -23.32 1.63 -28.16
C LYS A 149 -23.45 0.14 -28.50
N PRO A 150 -24.53 -0.54 -28.08
CA PRO A 150 -24.76 -1.91 -28.52
C PRO A 150 -24.82 -1.91 -30.06
N VAL A 151 -24.17 -2.88 -30.68
CA VAL A 151 -24.35 -3.12 -32.12
C VAL A 151 -25.81 -3.41 -32.40
N ASP A 152 -26.33 -2.86 -33.49
CA ASP A 152 -27.72 -3.06 -33.90
C ASP A 152 -27.99 -4.58 -34.01
N SER A 153 -28.79 -5.10 -33.08
CA SER A 153 -29.28 -6.47 -33.17
C SER A 153 -30.42 -6.51 -34.19
N LEU A 154 -30.54 -7.64 -34.90
CA LEU A 154 -31.77 -7.86 -35.65
C LEU A 154 -32.95 -7.86 -34.67
N PRO A 155 -34.08 -7.20 -35.02
CA PRO A 155 -35.27 -7.27 -34.19
C PRO A 155 -35.72 -8.73 -34.06
N PRO A 156 -36.30 -9.13 -32.91
CA PRO A 156 -36.69 -10.52 -32.67
C PRO A 156 -37.72 -11.04 -33.68
N ASP A 157 -38.49 -10.13 -34.29
CA ASP A 157 -39.50 -10.44 -35.30
C ASP A 157 -38.94 -10.40 -36.74
N ALA A 158 -37.62 -10.21 -36.91
CA ALA A 158 -37.01 -10.25 -38.23
C ALA A 158 -37.22 -11.64 -38.86
N PRO A 159 -37.66 -11.72 -40.12
CA PRO A 159 -37.77 -13.01 -40.79
C PRO A 159 -36.39 -13.65 -40.87
N LEU A 160 -36.25 -14.85 -40.30
CA LEU A 160 -35.06 -15.67 -40.40
C LEU A 160 -35.20 -16.53 -41.68
N PRO A 161 -34.65 -16.11 -42.83
CA PRO A 161 -34.72 -16.93 -44.03
C PRO A 161 -33.96 -18.23 -43.80
N LYS A 162 -34.43 -19.33 -44.41
CA LYS A 162 -33.64 -20.56 -44.47
C LYS A 162 -32.28 -20.26 -45.10
N ALA A 163 -31.23 -20.91 -44.61
CA ALA A 163 -29.90 -20.78 -45.19
C ALA A 163 -29.93 -21.15 -46.69
N ARG A 164 -29.36 -20.30 -47.55
CA ARG A 164 -29.44 -20.43 -49.03
C ARG A 164 -29.00 -21.81 -49.56
N PHE A 165 -28.11 -22.50 -48.83
CA PHE A 165 -27.54 -23.80 -49.20
C PHE A 165 -27.47 -24.75 -48.00
N ASP A 166 -28.46 -24.66 -47.11
CA ASP A 166 -28.52 -25.44 -45.87
C ASP A 166 -27.21 -25.37 -45.05
N SER A 167 -26.61 -26.51 -44.69
CA SER A 167 -25.38 -26.59 -43.88
C SER A 167 -24.11 -26.15 -44.61
N ARG A 168 -24.09 -26.11 -45.95
CA ARG A 168 -22.87 -25.96 -46.78
C ARG A 168 -21.73 -26.91 -46.35
N PHE A 169 -22.09 -28.02 -45.73
CA PHE A 169 -21.16 -29.03 -45.25
C PHE A 169 -20.92 -30.01 -46.40
N VAL A 170 -19.66 -30.23 -46.76
CA VAL A 170 -19.27 -30.93 -48.01
C VAL A 170 -19.68 -32.41 -48.04
N TRP A 171 -20.07 -32.99 -46.89
CA TRP A 171 -20.24 -34.43 -46.70
C TRP A 171 -21.60 -34.85 -46.13
N GLU A 172 -22.55 -33.92 -45.97
CA GLU A 172 -23.91 -34.24 -45.56
C GLU A 172 -24.78 -34.46 -46.80
N SER A 173 -25.16 -35.73 -47.01
CA SER A 173 -26.06 -36.23 -48.07
C SER A 173 -27.53 -36.02 -47.72
#